data_AF-A0AAD9K6P1-F1
#
_entry.id   AF-A0AAD9K6P1-F1
#
_cell.length_a   1.000
_cell.length_b   1.000
_cell.length_c   1.000
_cell.angle_alpha   90.00
_cell.angle_beta   90.00
_cell.angle_gamma   90.00
#
_symmetry.space_group_name_H-M   'P 1'
#
loop_
_entity.id
_entity.type
_entity.pdbx_description
1 polymer ?
#
loop_
_entity_poly.entity_id
_entity_poly.type
_entity_poly.pdbx_seq_one_letter_code
_entity_poly.pdbx_strand_id
1 'polypeptide(L)'
;MYVCMYVGMYVCMYVCTYVCMYVCMYVCMYVCMYVCMYICMYVCMYYACMYVCMYVCMYICMYVCMYICMYVRTYVRCMYVYIYIYIYIYACM
;
A
#
# COMPACT_ATOMS: atom_id res chain seq x y z
N MET A 1 -59.44 -26.98 -13.73
CA MET A 1 -58.40 -26.34 -14.59
C MET A 1 -58.13 -24.88 -14.23
N TYR A 2 -59.14 -24.01 -14.10
CA TYR A 2 -58.93 -22.59 -13.76
C TYR A 2 -58.18 -22.35 -12.43
N VAL A 3 -58.52 -23.10 -11.37
CA VAL A 3 -57.84 -22.99 -10.07
C VAL A 3 -56.37 -23.38 -10.17
N CYS A 4 -56.05 -24.47 -10.86
CA CYS A 4 -54.66 -24.90 -11.05
C CYS A 4 -53.83 -23.87 -11.84
N MET A 5 -54.40 -23.24 -12.87
CA MET A 5 -53.72 -22.18 -13.62
C MET A 5 -53.51 -20.91 -12.80
N TYR A 6 -54.49 -20.52 -11.99
CA TYR A 6 -54.40 -19.32 -11.16
C TYR A 6 -53.37 -19.48 -10.05
N VAL A 7 -53.37 -20.64 -9.37
CA VAL A 7 -52.37 -20.97 -8.34
C VAL A 7 -50.98 -21.08 -8.96
N GLY A 8 -50.84 -21.73 -10.12
CA GLY A 8 -49.56 -21.83 -10.83
C GLY A 8 -48.97 -20.47 -11.19
N MET A 9 -49.78 -19.55 -11.71
CA MET A 9 -49.35 -18.18 -12.04
C MET A 9 -48.98 -17.38 -10.79
N TYR A 10 -49.77 -17.46 -9.72
CA TYR A 10 -49.47 -16.75 -8.48
C TYR A 10 -48.17 -17.23 -7.84
N VAL A 11 -47.96 -18.54 -7.78
CA VAL A 11 -46.73 -19.12 -7.23
C VAL A 11 -45.53 -18.76 -8.11
N CYS A 12 -45.64 -18.84 -9.43
CA CYS A 12 -44.56 -18.41 -10.32
C CYS A 12 -44.24 -16.94 -10.14
N MET A 13 -45.23 -16.05 -10.15
CA MET A 13 -45.00 -14.61 -9.94
C MET A 13 -44.35 -14.33 -8.60
N TYR A 14 -44.86 -14.93 -7.52
CA TYR A 14 -44.35 -14.69 -6.18
C TYR A 14 -42.93 -15.22 -6.01
N VAL A 15 -42.66 -16.44 -6.48
CA VAL A 15 -41.31 -17.03 -6.43
C VAL A 15 -40.35 -16.24 -7.31
N CYS A 16 -40.72 -15.90 -8.55
CA CYS A 16 -39.85 -15.13 -9.44
C CYS A 16 -39.54 -13.76 -8.84
N THR A 17 -40.54 -13.03 -8.35
CA THR A 17 -40.32 -11.70 -7.76
C THR A 17 -39.50 -11.77 -6.48
N TYR A 18 -39.84 -12.67 -5.56
CA TYR A 18 -39.14 -12.77 -4.28
C TYR A 18 -37.71 -13.26 -4.46
N VAL A 19 -37.49 -14.31 -5.27
CA VAL A 19 -36.15 -14.83 -5.54
C VAL A 19 -35.33 -13.80 -6.31
N CYS A 20 -35.86 -13.16 -7.35
CA CYS A 20 -35.10 -12.16 -8.10
C CYS A 20 -34.75 -10.96 -7.22
N MET A 21 -35.71 -10.42 -6.46
CA MET A 21 -35.46 -9.27 -5.59
C MET A 21 -34.47 -9.61 -4.48
N TYR A 22 -34.66 -10.75 -3.81
CA TYR A 22 -33.80 -11.15 -2.70
C TYR A 22 -32.40 -11.48 -3.18
N VAL A 23 -32.25 -12.27 -4.25
CA VAL A 23 -30.94 -12.60 -4.82
C VAL A 23 -30.25 -11.36 -5.36
N CYS A 24 -30.94 -10.50 -6.11
CA CYS A 24 -30.33 -9.27 -6.62
C CYS A 24 -29.87 -8.36 -5.47
N MET A 25 -30.72 -8.12 -4.47
CA MET A 25 -30.37 -7.27 -3.32
C MET A 25 -29.23 -7.85 -2.51
N TYR A 26 -29.28 -9.15 -2.19
CA TYR A 26 -28.27 -9.78 -1.36
C TYR A 26 -26.94 -9.89 -2.10
N VAL A 27 -26.94 -10.34 -3.36
CA VAL A 27 -25.72 -10.44 -4.16
C VAL A 27 -25.13 -9.05 -4.41
N CYS A 28 -25.93 -8.04 -4.78
CA CYS A 28 -25.41 -6.69 -4.97
C CYS A 28 -24.82 -6.12 -3.68
N MET A 29 -25.53 -6.22 -2.56
CA MET A 29 -25.03 -5.71 -1.27
C MET A 29 -23.77 -6.44 -0.83
N TYR A 30 -23.75 -7.77 -0.90
CA TYR A 30 -22.61 -8.56 -0.45
C TYR A 30 -21.40 -8.34 -1.35
N VAL A 31 -21.57 -8.41 -2.68
CA VAL A 31 -20.48 -8.19 -3.63
C VAL A 31 -19.95 -6.77 -3.51
N CYS A 32 -20.79 -5.75 -3.48
CA CYS A 32 -20.34 -4.36 -3.32
C CYS A 32 -19.59 -4.16 -2.01
N MET A 33 -20.13 -4.64 -0.87
CA MET A 33 -19.47 -4.49 0.42
C MET A 33 -18.14 -5.23 0.48
N TYR A 34 -18.09 -6.48 0.01
CA TYR A 34 -16.89 -7.30 0.07
C TYR A 34 -15.82 -6.77 -0.88
N VAL A 35 -16.19 -6.45 -2.12
CA VAL A 35 -15.26 -5.91 -3.12
C VAL A 35 -14.73 -4.54 -2.68
N CYS A 36 -15.59 -3.62 -2.21
CA CYS A 36 -15.15 -2.32 -1.72
C CYS A 36 -14.24 -2.46 -0.50
N MET A 37 -14.62 -3.26 0.51
CA MET A 37 -13.79 -3.45 1.71
C MET A 37 -12.45 -4.09 1.38
N TYR A 38 -12.44 -5.12 0.53
CA TYR A 38 -11.23 -5.84 0.18
C TYR A 38 -10.30 -4.97 -0.66
N ILE A 39 -10.81 -4.30 -1.71
CA ILE A 39 -10.01 -3.39 -2.53
C ILE A 39 -9.50 -2.22 -1.68
N CYS A 40 -10.35 -1.55 -0.91
CA CYS A 40 -9.92 -0.42 -0.09
C CYS A 40 -8.87 -0.84 0.95
N MET A 41 -9.08 -1.93 1.69
CA MET A 41 -8.11 -2.38 2.69
C MET A 41 -6.81 -2.83 2.04
N TYR A 42 -6.87 -3.66 1.00
CA TYR A 42 -5.67 -4.25 0.39
C TYR A 42 -4.86 -3.19 -0.37
N VAL A 43 -5.51 -2.33 -1.15
CA VAL A 43 -4.83 -1.27 -1.91
C VAL A 43 -4.32 -0.18 -0.97
N CYS A 44 -5.14 0.34 -0.05
CA CYS A 44 -4.71 1.45 0.80
C CYS A 44 -3.69 1.01 1.86
N MET A 45 -3.92 -0.09 2.57
CA MET A 45 -3.01 -0.49 3.67
C MET A 45 -1.76 -1.16 3.14
N TYR A 46 -1.90 -2.09 2.19
CA TYR A 46 -0.79 -2.94 1.76
C TYR A 46 0.10 -2.25 0.71
N TYR A 47 -0.50 -1.64 -0.31
CA TYR A 47 0.27 -1.00 -1.37
C TYR A 47 0.67 0.43 -1.01
N ALA A 48 -0.27 1.28 -0.57
CA ALA A 48 0.07 2.68 -0.32
C ALA A 48 0.84 2.85 1.00
N CYS A 49 0.30 2.44 2.13
CA CYS A 49 0.96 2.66 3.41
C CYS A 49 2.20 1.78 3.62
N MET A 50 2.07 0.46 3.47
CA MET A 50 3.21 -0.43 3.78
C MET A 50 4.32 -0.30 2.74
N TYR A 51 4.00 -0.41 1.45
CA TYR A 51 5.05 -0.40 0.42
C TYR A 51 5.69 0.98 0.28
N VAL A 52 4.91 2.06 0.15
CA VAL A 52 5.50 3.39 -0.05
C VAL A 52 6.20 3.85 1.22
N CYS A 53 5.58 3.79 2.40
CA CYS A 53 6.25 4.27 3.61
C CYS A 53 7.47 3.42 3.94
N MET A 54 7.40 2.08 3.89
CA MET A 54 8.57 1.25 4.21
C MET A 54 9.67 1.42 3.17
N TYR A 55 9.35 1.37 1.87
CA TYR A 55 10.37 1.41 0.84
C TYR A 55 11.00 2.80 0.75
N VAL A 56 10.20 3.85 0.74
CA VAL A 56 10.70 5.23 0.67
C VAL A 56 11.48 5.59 1.94
N CYS A 57 10.95 5.31 3.14
CA CYS A 57 11.67 5.62 4.37
C CYS A 57 12.96 4.79 4.48
N MET A 58 12.93 3.47 4.26
CA MET A 58 14.12 2.64 4.36
C MET A 58 15.17 3.01 3.31
N TYR A 59 14.75 3.23 2.07
CA TYR A 59 15.67 3.58 1.00
C TYR A 59 16.29 4.95 1.21
N ILE A 60 15.49 5.99 1.52
CA ILE A 60 16.00 7.32 1.79
C ILE A 60 16.89 7.31 3.03
N CYS A 61 16.48 6.71 4.15
CA CYS A 61 17.29 6.65 5.36
C CYS A 61 18.62 5.94 5.09
N MET A 62 18.61 4.77 4.45
CA MET A 62 19.83 4.02 4.16
C MET A 62 20.75 4.80 3.21
N TYR A 63 20.21 5.36 2.12
CA TYR A 63 21.00 6.05 1.12
C TYR A 63 21.59 7.35 1.66
N VAL A 64 20.78 8.16 2.35
CA VAL A 64 21.21 9.42 2.96
C VAL A 64 22.23 9.15 4.06
N CYS A 65 21.99 8.20 4.96
CA CYS A 65 22.94 7.85 6.02
C CYS A 65 24.27 7.36 5.43
N MET A 66 24.24 6.46 4.45
CA MET A 66 25.46 5.94 3.82
C MET A 66 26.24 7.05 3.10
N TYR A 67 25.54 7.89 2.33
CA TYR A 67 26.17 8.97 1.58
C TYR A 67 26.81 10.02 2.51
N ILE A 68 26.07 10.47 3.53
CA ILE A 68 26.58 11.41 4.53
C ILE A 68 27.77 10.81 5.28
N CYS A 69 27.66 9.57 5.76
CA CYS A 69 28.74 8.92 6.49
C CYS A 69 30.02 8.78 5.65
N MET A 70 29.88 8.41 4.37
CA MET A 70 31.00 8.30 3.44
C MET A 70 31.64 9.67 3.20
N TYR A 71 30.83 10.68 2.90
CA TYR A 71 31.31 12.04 2.59
C TYR A 71 32.03 12.67 3.79
N VAL A 72 31.43 12.59 4.97
CA VAL A 72 32.04 13.08 6.21
C VAL A 72 33.35 12.35 6.49
N ARG A 73 33.39 11.02 6.38
CA ARG A 73 34.61 10.24 6.59
C ARG A 73 35.73 10.65 5.62
N THR A 74 35.41 10.84 4.35
CA THR A 74 36.39 11.26 3.34
C THR A 74 36.91 12.68 3.59
N TYR A 75 36.01 13.60 3.97
CA TYR A 75 36.37 14.99 4.23
C TYR A 75 37.27 15.13 5.46
N VAL A 76 36.92 14.46 6.56
CA VAL A 76 37.72 14.43 7.79
C VAL A 76 39.10 13.84 7.53
N ARG A 77 39.17 12.74 6.75
CA ARG A 77 40.46 12.14 6.37
C ARG A 77 41.33 13.11 5.56
N CYS A 78 40.75 13.84 4.62
CA CYS A 78 41.48 14.84 3.84
C CYS A 78 42.00 16.00 4.71
N MET A 79 41.17 16.51 5.63
CA MET A 79 41.61 17.53 6.58
C MET A 79 42.76 17.06 7.46
N TYR A 80 42.68 15.83 7.98
CA TYR A 80 43.76 15.28 8.79
C TYR A 80 45.09 15.20 8.02
N VAL A 81 45.05 14.71 6.78
CA VAL A 81 46.23 14.64 5.90
C VAL A 81 46.80 16.04 5.64
N TYR A 82 45.93 17.02 5.33
CA TYR A 82 46.35 18.41 5.11
C TYR A 82 47.05 19.00 6.33
N ILE A 83 46.45 18.86 7.52
CA ILE A 83 47.01 19.36 8.78
C ILE A 83 48.37 18.70 9.06
N TYR A 84 48.48 17.39 8.88
CA TYR A 84 49.74 16.66 9.07
C TYR A 84 50.85 17.18 8.16
N ILE A 85 50.56 17.36 6.87
CA ILE A 85 51.51 17.90 5.89
C ILE A 85 51.94 19.31 6.30
N TYR A 86 50.99 20.17 6.66
CA TYR A 86 51.27 21.54 7.09
C TYR A 86 52.20 21.56 8.30
N ILE A 87 51.89 20.81 9.36
CA ILE A 87 52.72 20.75 10.56
C ILE A 87 54.13 20.25 10.22
N TYR A 88 54.25 19.21 9.40
CA TYR A 88 55.54 18.66 9.02
C TYR A 88 56.40 19.67 8.26
N ILE A 89 55.80 20.44 7.34
CA ILE A 89 56.49 21.52 6.63
C ILE A 89 56.97 22.59 7.60
N TYR A 90 56.10 23.06 8.51
CA TYR A 90 56.47 24.10 9.49
C TYR A 90 57.49 23.64 10.52
N ALA A 91 57.51 22.35 10.88
CA ALA A 91 58.50 21.79 11.79
C ALA A 91 59.86 21.50 11.12
N CYS A 92 59.88 21.37 9.79
CA CYS A 92 61.08 21.07 9.01
C CYS A 92 61.72 22.34 8.39
N MET A 93 61.00 23.46 8.38
CA MET A 93 61.55 24.81 8.20
C MET A 93 62.12 25.34 9.52
#